data_AF-A0A1Q6CEX2-F1
#
_entry.id   AF-A0A1Q6CEX2-F1
#
_cell.length_a   1.000
_cell.length_b   1.000
_cell.length_c   1.000
_cell.angle_alpha   90.00
_cell.angle_beta   90.00
_cell.angle_gamma   90.00
#
_symmetry.space_group_name_H-M   'P 1'
#
loop_
_entity.id
_entity.type
_entity.pdbx_description
1 polymer ?
#
loop_
_entity_poly.entity_id
_entity_poly.type
_entity_poly.pdbx_seq_one_letter_code
_entity_poly.pdbx_strand_id
1 'polypeptide(L)'
;MEDGSNTTMNMLAILKKETVISTVIITGLLTAFTIIIAFAWNESFFNTEEVINSEKFAQLGDFIGGVVGSLWALAGVFLFYKALTEQRVDFKNNKDTLQLQVSALNQQIEEFKLNREEQRLSRKVYEEQSKTAKIQQFDSSFYSLLNVYLTIKNTLSHQNPEYFKQLTDKLESFYDENELCLIKRHVSLVSGFIDIYNNEREALSRYFRAFYRLIIIIDSSKALTEEEKYFYAKILRAQLSDYELVILFYNSFTFLGKKTQNFALKYNIFKHLPLLNLPSLKEYQSKQDDHVLMVLVDILCKFMMKNIPLFYDVTFEESKIEEEFNELGIILGVYFNDGIEIKIYTNLDIKENKINLSEDELIRFIKLFFYEFVIFKTYLVEKVIVIEESKIEFADKKAFCIAINTEELISLNEDKF
;
A
#
# COMPACT_ATOMS: atom_id res chain seq x y z
N MET A 1 39.40 50.20 56.58
CA MET A 1 38.71 49.05 57.20
C MET A 1 39.06 47.70 56.55
N GLU A 2 40.09 47.63 55.69
CA GLU A 2 40.50 46.38 55.00
C GLU A 2 41.61 45.57 55.69
N ASP A 3 42.37 46.15 56.62
CA ASP A 3 43.60 45.51 57.13
C ASP A 3 43.37 44.47 58.26
N GLY A 4 42.29 44.62 59.04
CA GLY A 4 41.94 43.69 60.14
C GLY A 4 41.30 42.36 59.67
N SER A 5 40.77 42.32 58.45
CA SER A 5 40.18 41.10 57.87
C SER A 5 41.25 40.14 57.37
N ASN A 6 42.39 40.63 56.89
CA ASN A 6 43.48 39.80 56.38
C ASN A 6 44.31 39.15 57.50
N THR A 7 44.48 39.84 58.63
CA THR A 7 45.24 39.32 59.79
C THR A 7 44.51 38.20 60.52
N THR A 8 43.19 38.35 60.71
CA THR A 8 42.34 37.31 61.33
C THR A 8 42.24 36.06 60.46
N MET A 9 42.14 36.22 59.14
CA MET A 9 42.09 35.12 58.17
C MET A 9 43.44 34.38 58.08
N ASN A 10 44.57 35.08 58.22
CA ASN A 10 45.90 34.47 58.35
C ASN A 10 46.08 33.68 59.65
N MET A 11 45.60 34.19 60.79
CA MET A 11 45.67 33.46 62.06
C MET A 11 44.87 32.14 62.01
N LEU A 12 43.67 32.16 61.46
CA LEU A 12 42.84 30.95 61.30
C LEU A 12 43.46 29.94 60.32
N ALA A 13 44.17 30.40 59.28
CA ALA A 13 44.90 29.52 58.37
C ALA A 13 46.13 28.87 59.04
N ILE A 14 46.81 29.60 59.94
CA ILE A 14 47.94 29.09 60.72
C ILE A 14 47.45 28.03 61.73
N LEU A 15 46.33 28.28 62.41
CA LEU A 15 45.72 27.34 63.37
C LEU A 15 45.22 26.02 62.74
N LYS A 16 44.93 26.01 61.44
CA LYS A 16 44.55 24.80 60.69
C LYS A 16 45.71 23.87 60.36
N LYS A 17 46.96 24.36 60.41
CA LYS A 17 48.12 23.54 60.08
C LYS A 17 48.28 22.43 61.12
N GLU A 18 48.42 21.20 60.64
CA GLU A 18 48.69 20.03 61.48
C GLU A 18 49.92 20.24 62.39
N THR A 19 50.88 21.04 61.92
CA THR A 19 52.09 21.39 62.67
C THR A 19 51.80 22.21 63.92
N VAL A 20 50.80 23.10 63.90
CA VAL A 20 50.45 23.94 65.07
C VAL A 20 49.72 23.10 66.11
N ILE A 21 48.76 22.28 65.67
CA ILE A 21 48.03 21.35 66.55
C ILE A 21 49.00 20.36 67.20
N SER A 22 49.89 19.77 66.41
CA SER A 22 50.94 18.86 66.92
C SER A 22 51.87 19.56 67.91
N THR A 23 52.26 20.81 67.64
CA THR A 23 53.10 21.60 68.55
C THR A 23 52.40 21.85 69.90
N VAL A 24 51.11 22.17 69.91
CA VAL A 24 50.35 22.37 71.18
C VAL A 24 50.26 21.08 71.99
N ILE A 25 50.03 19.93 71.33
CA ILE A 25 50.00 18.61 71.98
C ILE A 25 51.37 18.26 72.55
N ILE A 26 52.45 18.44 71.78
CA ILE A 26 53.83 18.19 72.20
C ILE A 26 54.23 19.11 73.36
N THR A 27 53.80 20.38 73.32
CA THR A 27 54.06 21.34 74.42
C THR A 27 53.29 20.95 75.68
N GLY A 28 52.06 20.45 75.55
CA GLY A 28 51.31 19.84 76.66
C GLY A 28 52.02 18.62 77.26
N LEU A 29 52.58 17.76 76.42
CA LEU A 29 53.36 16.59 76.86
C LEU A 29 54.67 16.99 77.56
N LEU A 30 55.40 17.96 77.02
CA LEU A 30 56.64 18.47 77.61
C LEU A 30 56.39 19.15 78.95
N THR A 31 55.31 19.95 79.06
CA THR A 31 54.92 20.58 80.33
C THR A 31 54.48 19.55 81.36
N ALA A 32 53.71 18.53 80.98
CA ALA A 32 53.40 17.40 81.87
C ALA A 32 54.68 16.73 82.39
N PHE A 33 55.63 16.47 81.50
CA PHE A 33 56.90 15.81 81.83
C PHE A 33 57.78 16.66 82.76
N THR A 34 57.90 17.97 82.52
CA THR A 34 58.65 18.87 83.40
C THR A 34 58.01 19.01 84.78
N ILE A 35 56.67 19.04 84.85
CA ILE A 35 55.93 19.06 86.12
C ILE A 35 56.17 17.77 86.91
N ILE A 36 56.14 16.62 86.25
CA ILE A 36 56.43 15.31 86.87
C ILE A 36 57.86 15.26 87.41
N ILE A 37 58.85 15.76 86.64
CA ILE A 37 60.25 15.83 87.09
C ILE A 37 60.43 16.79 88.26
N ALA A 38 59.82 17.99 88.18
CA ALA A 38 59.93 18.98 89.26
C ALA A 38 59.31 18.47 90.57
N PHE A 39 58.20 17.72 90.48
CA PHE A 39 57.61 17.05 91.62
C PHE A 39 58.51 15.91 92.14
N ALA A 40 59.14 15.13 91.25
CA ALA A 40 60.08 14.05 91.59
C ALA A 40 61.43 14.53 92.13
N TRP A 41 61.79 15.80 91.94
CA TRP A 41 62.98 16.39 92.54
C TRP A 41 62.76 16.79 93.98
N ASN A 42 61.51 17.10 94.35
CA ASN A 42 61.17 17.55 95.70
C ASN A 42 60.97 16.36 96.68
N GLU A 43 60.73 15.14 96.18
CA GLU A 43 60.69 13.88 96.96
C GLU A 43 61.13 12.65 96.13
N SER A 44 61.79 11.67 96.76
CA SER A 44 62.22 10.42 96.10
C SER A 44 61.03 9.55 95.69
N PHE A 45 60.68 9.57 94.40
CA PHE A 45 59.53 8.85 93.80
C PHE A 45 59.51 7.32 93.99
N PHE A 46 60.64 6.70 94.37
CA PHE A 46 60.83 5.25 94.37
C PHE A 46 61.12 4.70 95.77
N ASN A 47 60.29 5.03 96.76
CA ASN A 47 60.28 4.34 98.05
C ASN A 47 58.97 3.53 98.16
N THR A 48 59.05 2.22 97.98
CA THR A 48 57.89 1.30 97.97
C THR A 48 57.34 0.96 99.36
N GLU A 49 57.84 1.60 100.42
CA GLU A 49 57.52 1.29 101.83
C GLU A 49 56.68 2.38 102.54
N GLU A 50 56.39 3.54 101.91
CA GLU A 50 55.54 4.60 102.47
C GLU A 50 54.18 4.72 101.76
N VAL A 51 53.14 5.08 102.54
CA VAL A 51 51.78 5.30 102.02
C VAL A 51 51.73 6.63 101.26
N ILE A 52 51.29 6.60 100.00
CA ILE A 52 51.18 7.76 99.11
C ILE A 52 50.39 8.89 99.80
N ASN A 53 50.98 10.09 99.87
CA ASN A 53 50.29 11.28 100.38
C ASN A 53 49.20 11.73 99.39
N SER A 54 47.94 11.39 99.72
CA SER A 54 46.78 11.65 98.86
C SER A 54 46.56 13.14 98.52
N GLU A 55 46.94 14.06 99.42
CA GLU A 55 46.74 15.50 99.23
C GLU A 55 47.75 16.08 98.23
N LYS A 56 49.03 15.69 98.32
CA LYS A 56 50.05 16.11 97.36
C LYS A 56 49.83 15.51 95.97
N PHE A 57 49.38 14.25 95.92
CA PHE A 57 49.02 13.60 94.66
C PHE A 57 47.81 14.27 93.99
N ALA A 58 46.83 14.72 94.80
CA ALA A 58 45.71 15.52 94.31
C ALA A 58 46.18 16.88 93.77
N GLN A 59 47.08 17.60 94.45
CA GLN A 59 47.64 18.87 93.98
C GLN A 59 48.44 18.74 92.68
N LEU A 60 49.19 17.63 92.50
CA LEU A 60 49.85 17.30 91.24
C LEU A 60 48.82 17.06 90.13
N GLY A 61 47.75 16.32 90.44
CA GLY A 61 46.63 16.08 89.54
C GLY A 61 45.91 17.37 89.13
N ASP A 62 45.70 18.31 90.06
CA ASP A 62 45.09 19.61 89.79
C ASP A 62 45.96 20.50 88.91
N PHE A 63 47.29 20.47 89.10
CA PHE A 63 48.23 21.25 88.29
C PHE A 63 48.38 20.67 86.87
N ILE A 64 48.51 19.35 86.74
CA ILE A 64 48.53 18.67 85.44
C ILE A 64 47.17 18.84 84.74
N GLY A 65 46.06 18.58 85.43
CA GLY A 65 44.70 18.74 84.89
C GLY A 65 44.38 20.18 84.48
N GLY A 66 44.82 21.16 85.27
CA GLY A 66 44.63 22.58 84.97
C GLY A 66 45.45 23.08 83.79
N VAL A 67 46.76 22.81 83.78
CA VAL A 67 47.69 23.33 82.75
C VAL A 67 47.70 22.45 81.50
N VAL A 68 47.95 21.15 81.66
CA VAL A 68 48.03 20.18 80.55
C VAL A 68 46.64 19.92 79.99
N GLY A 69 45.62 19.78 80.84
CA GLY A 69 44.23 19.59 80.41
C GLY A 69 43.70 20.78 79.62
N SER A 70 44.06 22.03 79.98
CA SER A 70 43.69 23.21 79.19
C SER A 70 44.40 23.26 77.83
N LEU A 71 45.69 22.88 77.76
CA LEU A 71 46.43 22.79 76.50
C LEU A 71 45.86 21.70 75.57
N TRP A 72 45.46 20.55 76.12
CA TRP A 72 44.82 19.48 75.36
C TRP A 72 43.38 19.80 74.97
N ALA A 73 42.62 20.51 75.82
CA ALA A 73 41.31 21.03 75.46
C ALA A 73 41.41 22.02 74.29
N LEU A 74 42.42 22.91 74.32
CA LEU A 74 42.70 23.83 73.22
C LEU A 74 43.10 23.08 71.93
N ALA A 75 43.93 22.04 72.03
CA ALA A 75 44.24 21.17 70.90
C ALA A 75 42.98 20.46 70.35
N GLY A 76 42.08 20.02 71.23
CA GLY A 76 40.78 19.43 70.87
C GLY A 76 39.89 20.42 70.11
N VAL A 77 39.83 21.69 70.52
CA VAL A 77 39.11 22.74 69.81
C VAL A 77 39.70 22.98 68.41
N PHE A 78 41.03 22.98 68.28
CA PHE A 78 41.68 23.13 66.96
C PHE A 78 41.45 21.92 66.05
N LEU A 79 41.51 20.70 66.58
CA LEU A 79 41.17 19.48 65.85
C LEU A 79 39.71 19.51 65.38
N PHE A 80 38.78 19.89 66.25
CA PHE A 80 37.36 20.02 65.92
C PHE A 80 37.12 21.09 64.86
N TYR A 81 37.76 22.25 64.96
CA TYR A 81 37.67 23.31 63.97
C TYR A 81 38.25 22.90 62.61
N LYS A 82 39.38 22.17 62.61
CA LYS A 82 39.98 21.60 61.40
C LYS A 82 39.02 20.60 60.75
N ALA A 83 38.48 19.66 61.52
CA ALA A 83 37.51 18.67 61.05
C ALA A 83 36.26 19.33 60.45
N LEU A 84 35.69 20.35 61.11
CA LEU A 84 34.56 21.12 60.57
C LEU A 84 34.89 21.85 59.27
N THR A 85 36.14 22.32 59.13
CA THR A 85 36.59 22.98 57.90
C THR A 85 36.72 21.97 56.76
N GLU A 86 37.37 20.83 56.98
CA GLU A 86 37.49 19.75 55.99
C GLU A 86 36.10 19.26 55.57
N GLN A 87 35.20 19.04 56.54
CA GLN A 87 33.82 18.65 56.28
C GLN A 87 33.07 19.67 55.40
N ARG A 88 33.28 20.97 55.60
CA ARG A 88 32.68 22.01 54.72
C ARG A 88 33.21 21.94 53.29
N VAL A 89 34.49 21.62 53.11
CA VAL A 89 35.08 21.42 51.79
C VAL A 89 34.48 20.18 51.12
N ASP A 90 34.37 19.07 51.86
CA ASP A 90 33.74 17.83 51.37
C ASP A 90 32.27 18.04 50.99
N PHE A 91 31.50 18.80 51.79
CA PHE A 91 30.13 19.17 51.44
C PHE A 91 30.04 19.97 50.14
N LYS A 92 30.98 20.90 49.92
CA LYS A 92 31.04 21.67 48.68
C LYS A 92 31.34 20.74 47.50
N ASN A 93 32.36 19.88 47.62
CA ASN A 93 32.72 18.91 46.59
C ASN A 93 31.56 17.96 46.26
N ASN A 94 30.83 17.48 47.28
CA ASN A 94 29.65 16.64 47.11
C ASN A 94 28.51 17.39 46.41
N LYS A 95 28.28 18.65 46.75
CA LYS A 95 27.29 19.49 46.08
C LYS A 95 27.63 19.68 44.60
N ASP A 96 28.89 20.00 44.30
CA ASP A 96 29.37 20.20 42.93
C ASP A 96 29.27 18.88 42.13
N THR A 97 29.63 17.74 42.74
CA THR A 97 29.47 16.40 42.16
C THR A 97 28.01 16.08 41.87
N LEU A 98 27.09 16.38 42.78
CA LEU A 98 25.65 16.17 42.59
C LEU A 98 25.11 17.03 41.44
N GLN A 99 25.56 18.27 41.32
CA GLN A 99 25.16 19.14 40.21
C GLN A 99 25.60 18.56 38.86
N LEU A 100 26.84 18.04 38.78
CA LEU A 100 27.33 17.36 37.57
C LEU A 100 26.50 16.11 37.25
N GLN A 101 26.11 15.33 38.26
CA GLN A 101 25.22 14.17 38.07
C GLN A 101 23.84 14.58 37.57
N VAL A 102 23.25 15.64 38.12
CA VAL A 102 21.95 16.16 37.66
C VAL A 102 22.05 16.66 36.21
N SER A 103 23.12 17.38 35.84
CA SER A 103 23.31 17.81 34.45
C SER A 103 23.50 16.63 33.51
N ALA A 104 24.27 15.61 33.91
CA ALA A 104 24.47 14.40 33.12
C ALA A 104 23.15 13.61 32.95
N LEU A 105 22.33 13.52 34.01
CA LEU A 105 21.02 12.88 33.95
C LEU A 105 20.06 13.63 33.02
N ASN A 106 20.03 14.96 33.10
CA ASN A 106 19.21 15.77 32.19
C ASN A 106 19.63 15.57 30.73
N GLN A 107 20.95 15.54 30.45
CA GLN A 107 21.45 15.23 29.12
C GLN A 107 21.04 13.82 28.67
N GLN A 108 21.11 12.84 29.56
CA GLN A 108 20.68 11.47 29.27
C GLN A 108 19.18 11.38 28.96
N ILE A 109 18.34 12.14 29.67
CA ILE A 109 16.90 12.22 29.40
C ILE A 109 16.63 12.80 28.01
N GLU A 110 17.35 13.85 27.61
CA GLU A 110 17.21 14.43 26.27
C GLU A 110 17.66 13.46 25.18
N GLU A 111 18.79 12.77 25.35
CA GLU A 111 19.24 11.71 24.43
C GLU A 111 18.20 10.59 24.30
N PHE A 112 17.58 10.17 25.41
CA PHE A 112 16.50 9.18 25.37
C PHE A 112 15.28 9.67 24.60
N LYS A 113 14.92 10.96 24.72
CA LYS A 113 13.81 11.55 23.96
C LYS A 113 14.14 11.58 22.47
N LEU A 114 15.34 12.02 22.09
CA LEU A 114 15.80 12.05 20.71
C LEU A 114 15.82 10.65 20.08
N ASN A 115 16.39 9.68 20.78
CA ASN A 115 16.45 8.29 20.31
C ASN A 115 15.05 7.68 20.15
N ARG A 116 14.11 7.97 21.07
CA ARG A 116 12.72 7.52 20.93
C ARG A 116 12.05 8.11 19.67
N GLU A 117 12.35 9.36 19.34
CA GLU A 117 11.83 10.01 18.15
C GLU A 117 12.47 9.46 16.86
N GLU A 118 13.79 9.26 16.85
CA GLU A 118 14.48 8.59 15.73
C GLU A 118 13.94 7.18 15.49
N GLN A 119 13.72 6.40 16.55
CA GLN A 119 13.10 5.07 16.43
C GLN A 119 11.69 5.15 15.83
N ARG A 120 10.90 6.16 16.21
CA ARG A 120 9.55 6.37 15.66
C ARG A 120 9.62 6.70 14.18
N LEU A 121 10.54 7.57 13.76
CA LEU A 121 10.78 7.91 12.35
C LEU A 121 11.28 6.70 11.56
N SER A 122 12.24 5.94 12.12
CA SER A 122 12.77 4.72 11.54
C SER A 122 11.69 3.66 11.30
N ARG A 123 10.77 3.46 12.25
CA ARG A 123 9.61 2.56 12.07
C ARG A 123 8.74 2.97 10.89
N LYS A 124 8.45 4.26 10.72
CA LYS A 124 7.66 4.77 9.58
C LYS A 124 8.38 4.49 8.25
N VAL A 125 9.68 4.77 8.19
CA VAL A 125 10.48 4.47 6.99
C VAL A 125 10.47 2.98 6.69
N TYR A 126 10.61 2.14 7.72
CA TYR A 126 10.57 0.69 7.57
C TYR A 126 9.21 0.18 7.07
N GLU A 127 8.10 0.76 7.56
CA GLU A 127 6.75 0.44 7.09
C GLU A 127 6.58 0.76 5.60
N GLU A 128 7.02 1.94 5.17
CA GLU A 128 6.98 2.33 3.75
C GLU A 128 7.91 1.46 2.88
N GLN A 129 9.12 1.16 3.35
CA GLN A 129 10.02 0.23 2.66
C GLN A 129 9.42 -1.18 2.57
N SER A 130 8.73 -1.66 3.60
CA SER A 130 8.06 -2.96 3.59
C SER A 130 6.95 -3.02 2.54
N LYS A 131 6.18 -1.93 2.38
CA LYS A 131 5.18 -1.81 1.31
C LYS A 131 5.83 -1.85 -0.07
N THR A 132 6.84 -1.02 -0.30
CA THR A 132 7.58 -0.97 -1.58
C THR A 132 8.21 -2.31 -1.92
N ALA A 133 8.81 -3.01 -0.96
CA ALA A 133 9.40 -4.33 -1.16
C ALA A 133 8.35 -5.38 -1.57
N LYS A 134 7.14 -5.34 -1.00
CA LYS A 134 6.04 -6.23 -1.40
C LYS A 134 5.57 -5.95 -2.83
N ILE A 135 5.49 -4.68 -3.23
CA ILE A 135 5.14 -4.30 -4.61
C ILE A 135 6.23 -4.79 -5.58
N GLN A 136 7.51 -4.56 -5.27
CA GLN A 136 8.62 -5.06 -6.09
C GLN A 136 8.65 -6.60 -6.19
N GLN A 137 8.35 -7.31 -5.10
CA GLN A 137 8.22 -8.76 -5.13
C GLN A 137 7.05 -9.21 -6.02
N PHE A 138 5.92 -8.49 -5.96
CA PHE A 138 4.79 -8.72 -6.84
C PHE A 138 5.18 -8.48 -8.30
N ASP A 139 5.80 -7.34 -8.64
CA ASP A 139 6.29 -7.01 -9.98
C ASP A 139 7.14 -8.13 -10.56
N SER A 140 8.16 -8.54 -9.80
CA SER A 140 9.07 -9.61 -10.21
C SER A 140 8.30 -10.92 -10.50
N SER A 141 7.36 -11.27 -9.63
CA SER A 141 6.52 -12.48 -9.79
C SER A 141 5.57 -12.37 -10.99
N PHE A 142 4.95 -11.21 -11.18
CA PHE A 142 4.04 -10.93 -12.28
C PHE A 142 4.76 -11.02 -13.62
N TYR A 143 5.88 -10.30 -13.80
CA TYR A 143 6.62 -10.32 -15.06
C TYR A 143 7.25 -11.70 -15.34
N SER A 144 7.66 -12.44 -14.30
CA SER A 144 8.10 -13.83 -14.46
C SER A 144 6.99 -14.71 -15.04
N LEU A 145 5.78 -14.65 -14.48
CA LEU A 145 4.62 -15.39 -14.99
C LEU A 145 4.16 -14.89 -16.36
N LEU A 146 4.26 -13.59 -16.61
CA LEU A 146 3.93 -13.00 -17.91
C LEU A 146 4.86 -13.54 -18.98
N ASN A 147 6.16 -13.65 -18.70
CA ASN A 147 7.13 -14.25 -19.61
C ASN A 147 6.84 -15.74 -19.86
N VAL A 148 6.39 -16.49 -18.85
CA VAL A 148 5.93 -17.88 -19.05
C VAL A 148 4.73 -17.92 -20.00
N TYR A 149 3.74 -17.05 -19.79
CA TYR A 149 2.57 -16.94 -20.68
C TYR A 149 2.98 -16.56 -22.11
N LEU A 150 3.83 -15.55 -22.28
CA LEU A 150 4.35 -15.14 -23.58
C LEU A 150 5.16 -16.26 -24.26
N THR A 151 5.91 -17.06 -23.49
CA THR A 151 6.63 -18.22 -24.03
C THR A 151 5.68 -19.28 -24.55
N ILE A 152 4.61 -19.59 -23.80
CA ILE A 152 3.56 -20.52 -24.24
C ILE A 152 2.92 -19.99 -25.54
N LYS A 153 2.51 -18.73 -25.54
CA LYS A 153 1.92 -18.06 -26.71
C LYS A 153 2.85 -18.14 -27.92
N ASN A 154 4.10 -17.72 -27.77
CA ASN A 154 5.07 -17.72 -28.86
C ASN A 154 5.36 -19.12 -29.37
N THR A 155 5.32 -20.15 -28.52
CA THR A 155 5.49 -21.54 -28.94
C THR A 155 4.35 -21.98 -29.88
N LEU A 156 3.11 -21.61 -29.55
CA LEU A 156 1.96 -21.86 -30.43
C LEU A 156 2.12 -21.12 -31.76
N SER A 157 2.52 -19.85 -31.73
CA SER A 157 2.77 -19.06 -32.94
C SER A 157 3.95 -19.55 -33.78
N HIS A 158 5.01 -20.12 -33.17
CA HIS A 158 6.14 -20.70 -33.92
C HIS A 158 5.74 -21.98 -34.64
N GLN A 159 4.90 -22.82 -34.02
CA GLN A 159 4.37 -24.03 -34.66
C GLN A 159 3.39 -23.66 -35.78
N ASN A 160 2.60 -22.61 -35.57
CA ASN A 160 1.61 -22.14 -36.53
C ASN A 160 1.38 -20.62 -36.35
N PRO A 161 1.89 -19.76 -37.25
CA PRO A 161 1.76 -18.31 -37.12
C PRO A 161 0.30 -17.84 -37.01
N GLU A 162 -0.63 -18.55 -37.65
CA GLU A 162 -2.06 -18.25 -37.66
C GLU A 162 -2.86 -19.17 -36.72
N TYR A 163 -2.23 -19.73 -35.67
CA TYR A 163 -2.87 -20.72 -34.78
C TYR A 163 -4.27 -20.29 -34.30
N PHE A 164 -4.39 -19.11 -33.68
CA PHE A 164 -5.67 -18.62 -33.15
C PHE A 164 -6.67 -18.24 -34.24
N LYS A 165 -6.20 -17.77 -35.40
CA LYS A 165 -7.05 -17.47 -36.56
C LYS A 165 -7.67 -18.76 -37.10
N GLN A 166 -6.88 -19.83 -37.26
CA GLN A 166 -7.40 -21.14 -37.69
C GLN A 166 -8.42 -21.73 -36.70
N LEU A 167 -8.25 -21.50 -35.39
CA LEU A 167 -9.27 -21.91 -34.41
C LEU A 167 -10.58 -21.14 -34.60
N THR A 168 -10.48 -19.84 -34.93
CA THR A 168 -11.65 -18.99 -35.21
C THR A 168 -12.33 -19.43 -36.52
N ASP A 169 -11.55 -19.70 -37.57
CA ASP A 169 -12.06 -20.22 -38.85
C ASP A 169 -12.72 -21.61 -38.68
N LYS A 170 -12.16 -22.48 -37.81
CA LYS A 170 -12.82 -23.76 -37.45
C LYS A 170 -14.13 -23.51 -36.71
N LEU A 171 -14.19 -22.51 -35.83
CA LEU A 171 -15.39 -22.18 -35.06
C LEU A 171 -16.52 -21.70 -35.98
N GLU A 172 -16.20 -20.97 -37.04
CA GLU A 172 -17.16 -20.54 -38.06
C GLU A 172 -17.89 -21.70 -38.73
N SER A 173 -17.25 -22.86 -38.90
CA SER A 173 -17.92 -24.04 -39.47
C SER A 173 -19.09 -24.57 -38.63
N PHE A 174 -19.19 -24.18 -37.36
CA PHE A 174 -20.30 -24.53 -36.46
C PHE A 174 -21.41 -23.48 -36.46
N TYR A 175 -21.25 -22.38 -37.19
CA TYR A 175 -22.28 -21.36 -37.33
C TYR A 175 -23.38 -21.85 -38.27
N ASP A 176 -24.63 -21.88 -37.76
CA ASP A 176 -25.81 -22.24 -38.55
C ASP A 176 -26.59 -20.98 -38.95
N GLU A 177 -26.44 -20.58 -40.21
CA GLU A 177 -27.15 -19.45 -40.80
C GLU A 177 -28.68 -19.63 -40.84
N ASN A 178 -29.17 -20.88 -40.84
CA ASN A 178 -30.60 -21.18 -40.97
C ASN A 178 -31.35 -21.15 -39.63
N GLU A 179 -30.65 -21.32 -38.50
CA GLU A 179 -31.26 -21.32 -37.18
C GLU A 179 -31.73 -19.91 -36.79
N LEU A 180 -33.02 -19.61 -36.83
CA LEU A 180 -33.52 -18.26 -36.53
C LEU A 180 -33.37 -17.85 -35.06
N CYS A 181 -33.24 -18.82 -34.15
CA CYS A 181 -33.10 -18.56 -32.73
C CYS A 181 -31.65 -18.20 -32.39
N LEU A 182 -31.38 -16.92 -32.07
CA LEU A 182 -30.07 -16.44 -31.61
C LEU A 182 -29.51 -17.33 -30.47
N ILE A 183 -30.40 -17.77 -29.59
CA ILE A 183 -30.12 -18.69 -28.48
C ILE A 183 -29.43 -19.97 -28.89
N LYS A 184 -30.04 -20.64 -29.84
CA LYS A 184 -29.52 -21.91 -30.32
C LYS A 184 -28.23 -21.72 -31.11
N ARG A 185 -28.07 -20.59 -31.81
CA ARG A 185 -26.81 -20.25 -32.50
C ARG A 185 -25.65 -20.11 -31.52
N HIS A 186 -25.80 -19.29 -30.47
CA HIS A 186 -24.72 -19.10 -29.50
C HIS A 186 -24.38 -20.41 -28.78
N VAL A 187 -25.39 -21.17 -28.34
CA VAL A 187 -25.17 -22.48 -27.72
C VAL A 187 -24.46 -23.46 -28.67
N SER A 188 -24.80 -23.45 -29.96
CA SER A 188 -24.11 -24.25 -30.99
C SER A 188 -22.65 -23.86 -31.12
N LEU A 189 -22.35 -22.57 -31.21
CA LEU A 189 -20.97 -22.05 -31.27
C LEU A 189 -20.16 -22.41 -30.03
N VAL A 190 -20.72 -22.25 -28.82
CA VAL A 190 -20.06 -22.64 -27.57
C VAL A 190 -19.81 -24.15 -27.54
N SER A 191 -20.73 -24.95 -28.06
CA SER A 191 -20.57 -26.41 -28.17
C SER A 191 -19.47 -26.78 -29.18
N GLY A 192 -19.47 -26.17 -30.36
CA GLY A 192 -18.40 -26.34 -31.35
C GLY A 192 -17.03 -25.90 -30.84
N PHE A 193 -16.98 -24.83 -30.03
CA PHE A 193 -15.76 -24.42 -29.34
C PHE A 193 -15.26 -25.49 -28.36
N ILE A 194 -16.15 -26.17 -27.63
CA ILE A 194 -15.76 -27.28 -26.73
C ILE A 194 -15.13 -28.42 -27.54
N ASP A 195 -15.65 -28.73 -28.73
CA ASP A 195 -15.07 -29.75 -29.62
C ASP A 195 -13.69 -29.35 -30.13
N ILE A 196 -13.52 -28.10 -30.56
CA ILE A 196 -12.21 -27.53 -30.92
C ILE A 196 -11.24 -27.61 -29.73
N TYR A 197 -11.70 -27.22 -28.54
CA TYR A 197 -10.90 -27.29 -27.32
C TYR A 197 -10.46 -28.71 -26.99
N ASN A 198 -11.32 -29.71 -27.18
CA ASN A 198 -10.99 -31.10 -26.91
C ASN A 198 -9.92 -31.64 -27.88
N ASN A 199 -9.96 -31.23 -29.15
CA ASN A 199 -8.97 -31.59 -30.14
C ASN A 199 -7.60 -30.92 -29.87
N GLU A 200 -7.60 -29.68 -29.39
CA GLU A 200 -6.40 -28.87 -29.14
C GLU A 200 -6.08 -28.75 -27.63
N ARG A 201 -6.55 -29.73 -26.83
CA ARG A 201 -6.65 -29.62 -25.37
C ARG A 201 -5.33 -29.33 -24.69
N GLU A 202 -4.25 -29.96 -25.12
CA GLU A 202 -2.94 -29.81 -24.49
C GLU A 202 -2.41 -28.38 -24.65
N ALA A 203 -2.55 -27.80 -25.84
CA ALA A 203 -2.14 -26.44 -26.15
C ALA A 203 -3.02 -25.40 -25.43
N LEU A 204 -4.33 -25.46 -25.68
CA LEU A 204 -5.28 -24.49 -25.15
C LEU A 204 -5.41 -24.55 -23.63
N SER A 205 -5.35 -25.74 -23.02
CA SER A 205 -5.37 -25.84 -21.56
C SER A 205 -4.16 -25.18 -20.91
N ARG A 206 -2.98 -25.23 -21.51
CA ARG A 206 -1.79 -24.55 -20.97
C ARG A 206 -1.94 -23.04 -21.09
N TYR A 207 -2.38 -22.57 -22.25
CA TYR A 207 -2.65 -21.16 -22.52
C TYR A 207 -3.65 -20.54 -21.54
N PHE A 208 -4.87 -21.10 -21.44
CA PHE A 208 -5.91 -20.54 -20.57
C PHE A 208 -5.54 -20.60 -19.09
N ARG A 209 -4.84 -21.66 -18.63
CA ARG A 209 -4.39 -21.74 -17.24
C ARG A 209 -3.33 -20.70 -16.91
N ALA A 210 -2.39 -20.43 -17.82
CA ALA A 210 -1.39 -19.39 -17.64
C ALA A 210 -2.05 -18.01 -17.59
N PHE A 211 -2.97 -17.73 -18.51
CA PHE A 211 -3.76 -16.49 -18.52
C PHE A 211 -4.57 -16.30 -17.23
N TYR A 212 -5.33 -17.33 -16.81
CA TYR A 212 -6.12 -17.29 -15.58
C TYR A 212 -5.23 -17.12 -14.34
N ARG A 213 -4.06 -17.75 -14.30
CA ARG A 213 -3.11 -17.59 -13.18
C ARG A 213 -2.64 -16.15 -13.06
N LEU A 214 -2.34 -15.48 -14.18
CA LEU A 214 -1.95 -14.07 -14.19
C LEU A 214 -3.04 -13.18 -13.62
N ILE A 215 -4.28 -13.38 -14.02
CA ILE A 215 -5.42 -12.66 -13.45
C ILE A 215 -5.53 -12.90 -11.93
N ILE A 216 -5.43 -14.16 -11.49
CA ILE A 216 -5.58 -14.50 -10.07
C ILE A 216 -4.50 -13.86 -9.21
N ILE A 217 -3.24 -13.82 -9.66
CA ILE A 217 -2.19 -13.18 -8.85
C ILE A 217 -2.44 -11.68 -8.74
N ILE A 218 -2.92 -11.01 -9.80
CA ILE A 218 -3.28 -9.60 -9.78
C ILE A 218 -4.41 -9.37 -8.77
N ASP A 219 -5.52 -10.11 -8.90
CA ASP A 219 -6.71 -9.90 -8.09
C ASP A 219 -6.50 -10.21 -6.60
N SER A 220 -5.78 -11.31 -6.31
CA SER A 220 -5.54 -11.79 -4.96
C SER A 220 -4.43 -11.05 -4.20
N SER A 221 -3.66 -10.18 -4.88
CA SER A 221 -2.60 -9.42 -4.24
C SER A 221 -3.18 -8.42 -3.23
N LYS A 222 -2.77 -8.55 -1.97
CA LYS A 222 -3.11 -7.61 -0.88
C LYS A 222 -2.17 -6.41 -0.82
N ALA A 223 -1.05 -6.48 -1.53
CA ALA A 223 -0.06 -5.41 -1.57
C ALA A 223 -0.46 -4.29 -2.54
N LEU A 224 -1.35 -4.58 -3.48
CA LEU A 224 -1.81 -3.65 -4.51
C LEU A 224 -3.13 -3.00 -4.13
N THR A 225 -3.23 -1.71 -4.43
CA THR A 225 -4.49 -0.97 -4.55
C THR A 225 -5.31 -1.47 -5.75
N GLU A 226 -6.60 -1.16 -5.79
CA GLU A 226 -7.42 -1.56 -6.95
C GLU A 226 -6.94 -0.87 -8.25
N GLU A 227 -6.50 0.38 -8.21
CA GLU A 227 -5.94 1.09 -9.37
C GLU A 227 -4.68 0.37 -9.93
N GLU A 228 -3.75 -0.03 -9.05
CA GLU A 228 -2.58 -0.81 -9.45
C GLU A 228 -2.98 -2.16 -10.05
N LYS A 229 -3.99 -2.84 -9.50
CA LYS A 229 -4.50 -4.09 -10.09
C LYS A 229 -5.03 -3.86 -11.51
N TYR A 230 -5.79 -2.79 -11.74
CA TYR A 230 -6.24 -2.42 -13.08
C TYR A 230 -5.06 -2.13 -14.01
N PHE A 231 -4.00 -1.47 -13.52
CA PHE A 231 -2.78 -1.24 -14.30
C PHE A 231 -2.14 -2.55 -14.78
N TYR A 232 -1.92 -3.54 -13.90
CA TYR A 232 -1.36 -4.83 -14.34
C TYR A 232 -2.32 -5.61 -15.25
N ALA A 233 -3.62 -5.54 -15.00
CA ALA A 233 -4.61 -6.19 -15.86
C ALA A 233 -4.64 -5.56 -17.26
N LYS A 234 -4.44 -4.24 -17.39
CA LYS A 234 -4.27 -3.55 -18.68
C LYS A 234 -3.01 -4.01 -19.40
N ILE A 235 -1.89 -4.23 -18.70
CA ILE A 235 -0.67 -4.81 -19.28
C ILE A 235 -0.96 -6.20 -19.85
N LEU A 236 -1.62 -7.07 -19.06
CA LEU A 236 -2.01 -8.40 -19.51
C LEU A 236 -2.94 -8.36 -20.73
N ARG A 237 -3.96 -7.50 -20.69
CA ARG A 237 -4.92 -7.30 -21.80
C ARG A 237 -4.21 -6.88 -23.08
N ALA A 238 -3.22 -6.00 -22.99
CA ALA A 238 -2.44 -5.55 -24.14
C ALA A 238 -1.60 -6.66 -24.81
N GLN A 239 -1.42 -7.82 -24.15
CA GLN A 239 -0.72 -8.97 -24.74
C GLN A 239 -1.66 -9.88 -25.55
N LEU A 240 -2.97 -9.62 -25.59
CA LEU A 240 -3.94 -10.43 -26.34
C LEU A 240 -4.10 -9.88 -27.76
N SER A 241 -4.00 -10.75 -28.77
CA SER A 241 -4.39 -10.41 -30.14
C SER A 241 -5.90 -10.52 -30.34
N ASP A 242 -6.36 -9.93 -31.44
CA ASP A 242 -7.75 -9.97 -31.91
C ASP A 242 -8.38 -11.38 -31.90
N TYR A 243 -7.71 -12.36 -32.50
CA TYR A 243 -8.20 -13.75 -32.52
C TYR A 243 -8.09 -14.44 -31.16
N GLU A 244 -7.10 -14.09 -30.34
CA GLU A 244 -7.02 -14.58 -28.95
C GLU A 244 -8.20 -14.08 -28.11
N LEU A 245 -8.62 -12.83 -28.30
CA LEU A 245 -9.78 -12.27 -27.62
C LEU A 245 -11.05 -13.05 -28.00
N VAL A 246 -11.25 -13.39 -29.28
CA VAL A 246 -12.39 -14.21 -29.72
C VAL A 246 -12.36 -15.60 -29.08
N ILE A 247 -11.21 -16.28 -29.12
CA ILE A 247 -11.05 -17.62 -28.53
C ILE A 247 -11.23 -17.61 -27.00
N LEU A 248 -10.72 -16.58 -26.32
CA LEU A 248 -10.92 -16.40 -24.88
C LEU A 248 -12.37 -16.06 -24.54
N PHE A 249 -13.06 -15.30 -25.40
CA PHE A 249 -14.48 -14.98 -25.27
C PHE A 249 -15.32 -16.25 -25.32
N TYR A 250 -15.17 -17.12 -26.31
CA TYR A 250 -15.90 -18.39 -26.33
C TYR A 250 -15.50 -19.33 -25.18
N ASN A 251 -14.22 -19.33 -24.78
CA ASN A 251 -13.80 -20.09 -23.61
C ASN A 251 -14.56 -19.70 -22.34
N SER A 252 -14.85 -18.42 -22.13
CA SER A 252 -15.48 -17.94 -20.90
C SER A 252 -16.94 -18.40 -20.76
N PHE A 253 -17.64 -18.74 -21.84
CA PHE A 253 -18.99 -19.34 -21.80
C PHE A 253 -18.98 -20.84 -21.51
N THR A 254 -17.82 -21.50 -21.62
CA THR A 254 -17.71 -22.93 -21.28
C THR A 254 -17.67 -23.16 -19.77
N PHE A 255 -17.99 -24.38 -19.34
CA PHE A 255 -17.83 -24.79 -17.95
C PHE A 255 -16.37 -24.68 -17.44
N LEU A 256 -15.38 -24.71 -18.33
CA LEU A 256 -13.97 -24.58 -18.02
C LEU A 256 -13.58 -23.12 -17.74
N GLY A 257 -14.13 -22.19 -18.51
CA GLY A 257 -13.82 -20.75 -18.44
C GLY A 257 -14.77 -19.92 -17.57
N LYS A 258 -15.84 -20.52 -17.01
CA LYS A 258 -16.83 -19.80 -16.19
C LYS A 258 -16.24 -18.93 -15.07
N LYS A 259 -15.16 -19.39 -14.42
CA LYS A 259 -14.48 -18.60 -13.36
C LYS A 259 -13.82 -17.33 -13.89
N THR A 260 -13.45 -17.31 -15.17
CA THR A 260 -12.81 -16.16 -15.83
C THR A 260 -13.82 -15.04 -16.10
N GLN A 261 -15.12 -15.32 -16.20
CA GLN A 261 -16.16 -14.32 -16.51
C GLN A 261 -16.14 -13.14 -15.53
N ASN A 262 -16.12 -13.42 -14.22
CA ASN A 262 -16.10 -12.38 -13.19
C ASN A 262 -14.89 -11.46 -13.33
N PHE A 263 -13.72 -12.02 -13.62
CA PHE A 263 -12.49 -11.24 -13.79
C PHE A 263 -12.46 -10.52 -15.15
N ALA A 264 -13.01 -11.14 -16.19
CA ALA A 264 -13.13 -10.53 -17.50
C ALA A 264 -14.00 -9.27 -17.45
N LEU A 265 -15.10 -9.32 -16.69
CA LEU A 265 -15.90 -8.14 -16.37
C LEU A 265 -15.11 -7.16 -15.50
N LYS A 266 -14.62 -7.59 -14.32
CA LYS A 266 -13.89 -6.73 -13.39
C LYS A 266 -12.79 -5.92 -14.10
N TYR A 267 -11.95 -6.56 -14.91
CA TYR A 267 -10.82 -5.91 -15.57
C TYR A 267 -11.08 -5.51 -17.02
N ASN A 268 -12.33 -5.60 -17.49
CA ASN A 268 -12.74 -5.27 -18.85
C ASN A 268 -11.79 -5.84 -19.92
N ILE A 269 -11.52 -7.14 -19.81
CA ILE A 269 -10.55 -7.86 -20.65
C ILE A 269 -10.94 -7.75 -22.14
N PHE A 270 -12.23 -7.80 -22.45
CA PHE A 270 -12.78 -7.76 -23.81
C PHE A 270 -13.05 -6.36 -24.35
N LYS A 271 -12.46 -5.30 -23.76
CA LYS A 271 -12.66 -3.90 -24.20
C LYS A 271 -12.45 -3.69 -25.70
N HIS A 272 -11.46 -4.39 -26.27
CA HIS A 272 -11.06 -4.28 -27.67
C HIS A 272 -11.40 -5.54 -28.46
N LEU A 273 -12.42 -6.30 -28.05
CA LEU A 273 -12.88 -7.49 -28.80
C LEU A 273 -13.29 -7.06 -30.22
N PRO A 274 -12.67 -7.61 -31.27
CA PRO A 274 -13.04 -7.31 -32.65
C PRO A 274 -14.36 -8.00 -33.00
N LEU A 275 -15.48 -7.30 -32.82
CA LEU A 275 -16.83 -7.85 -33.06
C LEU A 275 -17.01 -8.42 -34.47
N LEU A 276 -16.43 -7.77 -35.48
CA LEU A 276 -16.51 -8.24 -36.87
C LEU A 276 -15.76 -9.56 -37.12
N ASN A 277 -14.86 -9.97 -36.22
CA ASN A 277 -14.20 -11.28 -36.30
C ASN A 277 -15.00 -12.39 -35.62
N LEU A 278 -16.15 -12.08 -35.00
CA LEU A 278 -17.03 -13.11 -34.46
C LEU A 278 -17.68 -13.89 -35.60
N PRO A 279 -17.85 -15.23 -35.44
CA PRO A 279 -18.50 -16.08 -36.44
C PRO A 279 -19.85 -15.55 -36.94
N SER A 280 -20.63 -14.89 -36.07
CA SER A 280 -21.94 -14.32 -36.38
C SER A 280 -21.90 -13.10 -37.29
N LEU A 281 -20.78 -12.35 -37.32
CA LEU A 281 -20.66 -11.06 -38.01
C LEU A 281 -19.67 -11.07 -39.17
N LYS A 282 -18.75 -12.04 -39.22
CA LYS A 282 -17.64 -12.08 -40.19
C LYS A 282 -18.09 -12.11 -41.66
N GLU A 283 -19.16 -12.82 -41.98
CA GLU A 283 -19.69 -12.92 -43.36
C GLU A 283 -20.05 -11.55 -43.95
N TYR A 284 -20.61 -10.65 -43.13
CA TYR A 284 -21.01 -9.31 -43.57
C TYR A 284 -19.81 -8.44 -43.94
N GLN A 285 -18.65 -8.68 -43.32
CA GLN A 285 -17.42 -8.00 -43.67
C GLN A 285 -16.99 -8.31 -45.12
N SER A 286 -17.12 -9.57 -45.54
CA SER A 286 -16.81 -9.98 -46.91
C SER A 286 -17.79 -9.42 -47.95
N LYS A 287 -19.03 -9.14 -47.56
CA LYS A 287 -20.06 -8.58 -48.45
C LYS A 287 -19.96 -7.07 -48.64
N GLN A 288 -19.49 -6.36 -47.61
CA GLN A 288 -19.32 -4.90 -47.69
C GLN A 288 -18.11 -4.50 -48.55
N ASP A 289 -17.00 -5.26 -48.45
CA ASP A 289 -15.75 -5.07 -49.22
C ASP A 289 -15.00 -3.74 -48.97
N ASP A 290 -15.31 -3.04 -47.87
CA ASP A 290 -14.62 -1.83 -47.43
C ASP A 290 -14.58 -1.69 -45.88
N HIS A 291 -14.11 -0.54 -45.39
CA HIS A 291 -13.97 -0.25 -43.95
C HIS A 291 -15.24 0.33 -43.29
N VAL A 292 -16.35 0.48 -44.03
CA VAL A 292 -17.57 1.14 -43.56
C VAL A 292 -18.19 0.39 -42.38
N LEU A 293 -18.21 -0.95 -42.41
CA LEU A 293 -18.72 -1.73 -41.27
C LEU A 293 -17.89 -1.55 -40.00
N MET A 294 -16.57 -1.34 -40.11
CA MET A 294 -15.74 -1.02 -38.95
C MET A 294 -16.13 0.33 -38.34
N VAL A 295 -16.37 1.34 -39.20
CA VAL A 295 -16.81 2.67 -38.78
C VAL A 295 -18.20 2.59 -38.14
N LEU A 296 -19.13 1.86 -38.74
CA LEU A 296 -20.48 1.64 -38.21
C LEU A 296 -20.43 0.98 -36.84
N VAL A 297 -19.64 -0.09 -36.68
CA VAL A 297 -19.46 -0.80 -35.40
C VAL A 297 -18.89 0.13 -34.32
N ASP A 298 -17.87 0.94 -34.64
CA ASP A 298 -17.29 1.89 -33.70
C ASP A 298 -18.30 2.97 -33.26
N ILE A 299 -19.04 3.54 -34.21
CA ILE A 299 -20.11 4.51 -33.95
C ILE A 299 -21.17 3.89 -33.04
N LEU A 300 -21.66 2.69 -33.38
CA LEU A 300 -22.67 1.99 -32.58
C LEU A 300 -22.15 1.69 -31.18
N CYS A 301 -20.92 1.20 -31.04
CA CYS A 301 -20.33 0.93 -29.72
C CYS A 301 -20.27 2.20 -28.86
N LYS A 302 -19.79 3.32 -29.41
CA LYS A 302 -19.69 4.60 -28.68
C LYS A 302 -21.05 5.13 -28.28
N PHE A 303 -22.00 5.12 -29.21
CA PHE A 303 -23.36 5.58 -28.99
C PHE A 303 -24.05 4.76 -27.89
N MET A 304 -23.92 3.44 -27.93
CA MET A 304 -24.50 2.53 -26.94
C MET A 304 -23.88 2.67 -25.56
N MET A 305 -22.55 2.75 -25.48
CA MET A 305 -21.85 2.98 -24.21
C MET A 305 -22.25 4.28 -23.54
N LYS A 306 -22.52 5.34 -24.34
CA LYS A 306 -22.93 6.65 -23.85
C LYS A 306 -24.40 6.66 -23.40
N ASN A 307 -25.29 6.03 -24.17
CA ASN A 307 -26.73 6.27 -24.05
C ASN A 307 -27.53 5.16 -23.35
N ILE A 308 -27.10 3.87 -23.39
CA ILE A 308 -27.81 2.81 -22.63
C ILE A 308 -27.87 3.13 -21.13
N PRO A 309 -26.77 3.54 -20.46
CA PRO A 309 -26.80 3.74 -19.01
C PRO A 309 -27.84 4.78 -18.56
N LEU A 310 -28.17 5.75 -19.42
CA LEU A 310 -29.15 6.79 -19.14
C LEU A 310 -30.57 6.25 -18.98
N PHE A 311 -30.90 5.10 -19.59
CA PHE A 311 -32.20 4.45 -19.37
C PHE A 311 -32.45 4.09 -17.91
N TYR A 312 -31.38 3.77 -17.16
CA TYR A 312 -31.45 3.39 -15.75
C TYR A 312 -31.20 4.58 -14.81
N ASP A 313 -30.91 5.76 -15.34
CA ASP A 313 -30.69 6.98 -14.55
C ASP A 313 -32.03 7.64 -14.22
N VAL A 314 -32.41 7.62 -12.95
CA VAL A 314 -33.66 8.21 -12.44
C VAL A 314 -33.73 9.73 -12.67
N THR A 315 -32.59 10.38 -12.89
CA THR A 315 -32.52 11.83 -13.15
C THR A 315 -32.68 12.19 -14.62
N PHE A 316 -32.67 11.20 -15.52
CA PHE A 316 -32.79 11.43 -16.95
C PHE A 316 -34.27 11.55 -17.35
N GLU A 317 -34.67 12.74 -17.79
CA GLU A 317 -36.09 13.06 -18.09
C GLU A 317 -36.45 12.97 -19.58
N GLU A 318 -35.47 12.90 -20.49
CA GLU A 318 -35.77 12.86 -21.93
C GLU A 318 -36.27 11.48 -22.38
N SER A 319 -37.28 11.45 -23.24
CA SER A 319 -37.83 10.19 -23.75
C SER A 319 -37.02 9.61 -24.93
N LYS A 320 -36.11 10.40 -25.52
CA LYS A 320 -35.28 9.98 -26.66
C LYS A 320 -34.02 10.82 -26.81
N ILE A 321 -32.99 10.24 -27.41
CA ILE A 321 -31.75 10.91 -27.82
C ILE A 321 -31.50 10.56 -29.29
N GLU A 322 -31.26 11.57 -30.14
CA GLU A 322 -30.93 11.38 -31.56
C GLU A 322 -29.61 12.11 -31.88
N GLU A 323 -28.65 11.41 -32.50
CA GLU A 323 -27.34 11.93 -32.90
C GLU A 323 -27.07 11.65 -34.38
N GLU A 324 -26.61 12.67 -35.11
CA GLU A 324 -26.25 12.56 -36.54
C GLU A 324 -24.75 12.26 -36.70
N PHE A 325 -24.44 11.25 -37.52
CA PHE A 325 -23.09 10.81 -37.81
C PHE A 325 -22.77 11.04 -39.28
N ASN A 326 -22.11 12.17 -39.56
CA ASN A 326 -21.80 12.67 -40.90
C ASN A 326 -20.89 11.73 -41.71
N GLU A 327 -20.09 10.89 -41.06
CA GLU A 327 -19.17 9.96 -41.71
C GLU A 327 -19.90 8.99 -42.66
N LEU A 328 -21.08 8.54 -42.23
CA LEU A 328 -21.96 7.61 -42.94
C LEU A 328 -23.29 8.26 -43.36
N GLY A 329 -23.56 9.49 -42.93
CA GLY A 329 -24.84 10.18 -43.19
C GLY A 329 -26.03 9.49 -42.51
N ILE A 330 -25.80 8.86 -41.36
CA ILE A 330 -26.84 8.15 -40.59
C ILE A 330 -27.23 8.94 -39.36
N ILE A 331 -28.46 8.74 -38.87
CA ILE A 331 -28.89 9.26 -37.57
C ILE A 331 -29.15 8.06 -36.67
N LEU A 332 -28.57 8.05 -35.47
CA LEU A 332 -28.85 7.05 -34.45
C LEU A 332 -29.76 7.64 -33.39
N GLY A 333 -30.85 6.96 -33.07
CA GLY A 333 -31.76 7.30 -32.00
C GLY A 333 -31.83 6.21 -30.93
N VAL A 334 -31.82 6.58 -29.65
CA VAL A 334 -32.30 5.72 -28.55
C VAL A 334 -33.60 6.29 -28.03
N TYR A 335 -34.60 5.44 -27.81
CA TYR A 335 -35.91 5.79 -27.29
C TYR A 335 -36.16 4.99 -26.02
N PHE A 336 -36.54 5.69 -24.96
CA PHE A 336 -36.75 5.16 -23.62
C PHE A 336 -38.25 5.12 -23.35
N ASN A 337 -38.91 4.05 -23.83
CA ASN A 337 -40.33 3.82 -23.60
C ASN A 337 -40.48 2.69 -22.55
N ASP A 338 -41.20 1.61 -22.88
CA ASP A 338 -41.33 0.40 -22.05
C ASP A 338 -40.06 -0.49 -22.09
N GLY A 339 -39.03 -0.06 -22.81
CA GLY A 339 -37.76 -0.74 -23.03
C GLY A 339 -36.79 0.16 -23.80
N ILE A 340 -35.62 -0.38 -24.16
CA ILE A 340 -34.62 0.34 -24.94
C ILE A 340 -34.86 0.04 -26.42
N GLU A 341 -35.31 1.03 -27.18
CA GLU A 341 -35.46 0.93 -28.63
C GLU A 341 -34.39 1.78 -29.32
N ILE A 342 -33.65 1.18 -30.26
CA ILE A 342 -32.60 1.85 -31.02
C ILE A 342 -33.02 1.92 -32.48
N LYS A 343 -32.96 3.12 -33.07
CA LYS A 343 -33.30 3.35 -34.48
C LYS A 343 -32.09 3.86 -35.23
N ILE A 344 -31.80 3.22 -36.35
CA ILE A 344 -30.77 3.65 -37.29
C ILE A 344 -31.48 4.18 -38.52
N TYR A 345 -31.45 5.50 -38.70
CA TYR A 345 -32.01 6.17 -39.86
C TYR A 345 -30.96 6.26 -40.97
N THR A 346 -31.34 5.80 -42.15
CA THR A 346 -30.55 5.85 -43.39
C THR A 346 -31.33 6.58 -44.49
N ASN A 347 -30.65 6.89 -45.58
CA ASN A 347 -31.29 7.36 -46.82
C ASN A 347 -32.20 6.25 -47.40
N LEU A 348 -33.10 6.64 -48.30
CA LEU A 348 -33.96 5.68 -49.03
C LEU A 348 -33.14 4.65 -49.82
N ASP A 349 -32.07 5.10 -50.47
CA ASP A 349 -31.03 4.22 -51.02
C ASP A 349 -29.87 4.14 -50.02
N ILE A 350 -29.74 2.98 -49.38
CA ILE A 350 -28.73 2.69 -48.35
C ILE A 350 -27.30 2.78 -48.91
N LYS A 351 -27.14 2.64 -50.24
CA LYS A 351 -25.84 2.83 -50.89
C LYS A 351 -25.35 4.27 -50.82
N GLU A 352 -26.24 5.25 -50.69
CA GLU A 352 -25.86 6.65 -50.44
C GLU A 352 -25.16 6.82 -49.09
N ASN A 353 -25.46 5.94 -48.12
CA ASN A 353 -24.76 5.84 -46.84
C ASN A 353 -23.48 5.00 -46.92
N LYS A 354 -23.03 4.64 -48.12
CA LYS A 354 -21.86 3.79 -48.40
C LYS A 354 -22.00 2.36 -47.88
N ILE A 355 -23.21 1.89 -47.60
CA ILE A 355 -23.47 0.51 -47.16
C ILE A 355 -23.87 -0.32 -48.38
N ASN A 356 -23.10 -1.39 -48.66
CA ASN A 356 -23.31 -2.27 -49.81
C ASN A 356 -24.24 -3.45 -49.51
N LEU A 357 -24.54 -3.69 -48.23
CA LEU A 357 -25.48 -4.72 -47.77
C LEU A 357 -26.91 -4.46 -48.29
N SER A 358 -27.66 -5.53 -48.55
CA SER A 358 -29.11 -5.41 -48.74
C SER A 358 -29.82 -5.01 -47.44
N GLU A 359 -31.06 -4.53 -47.54
CA GLU A 359 -31.85 -4.12 -46.38
C GLU A 359 -32.02 -5.25 -45.34
N ASP A 360 -32.31 -6.46 -45.83
CA ASP A 360 -32.48 -7.64 -44.99
C ASP A 360 -31.16 -8.08 -44.35
N GLU A 361 -30.04 -7.92 -45.06
CA GLU A 361 -28.71 -8.18 -44.51
C GLU A 361 -28.31 -7.15 -43.47
N LEU A 362 -28.62 -5.87 -43.70
CA LEU A 362 -28.30 -4.79 -42.78
C LEU A 362 -29.10 -4.94 -41.47
N ILE A 363 -30.41 -5.17 -41.53
CA ILE A 363 -31.21 -5.35 -40.30
C ILE A 363 -30.74 -6.57 -39.50
N ARG A 364 -30.44 -7.68 -40.19
CA ARG A 364 -29.93 -8.90 -39.56
C ARG A 364 -28.54 -8.68 -38.95
N PHE A 365 -27.66 -7.96 -39.65
CA PHE A 365 -26.35 -7.56 -39.13
C PHE A 365 -26.50 -6.72 -37.85
N ILE A 366 -27.36 -5.69 -37.88
CA ILE A 366 -27.60 -4.81 -36.74
C ILE A 366 -28.13 -5.61 -35.54
N LYS A 367 -29.10 -6.52 -35.76
CA LYS A 367 -29.63 -7.41 -34.73
C LYS A 367 -28.56 -8.30 -34.11
N LEU A 368 -27.74 -8.96 -34.94
CA LEU A 368 -26.62 -9.80 -34.48
C LEU A 368 -25.57 -8.98 -33.75
N PHE A 369 -25.28 -7.76 -34.22
CA PHE A 369 -24.34 -6.86 -33.58
C PHE A 369 -24.79 -6.49 -32.16
N PHE A 370 -26.04 -6.04 -31.98
CA PHE A 370 -26.55 -5.69 -30.66
C PHE A 370 -26.58 -6.89 -29.72
N TYR A 371 -26.96 -8.04 -30.27
CA TYR A 371 -26.95 -9.29 -29.56
C TYR A 371 -25.55 -9.61 -29.00
N GLU A 372 -24.53 -9.69 -29.86
CA GLU A 372 -23.15 -9.92 -29.44
C GLU A 372 -22.65 -8.84 -28.48
N PHE A 373 -22.97 -7.56 -28.77
CA PHE A 373 -22.55 -6.42 -27.98
C PHE A 373 -22.99 -6.51 -26.52
N VAL A 374 -24.28 -6.79 -26.28
CA VAL A 374 -24.80 -6.90 -24.92
C VAL A 374 -24.17 -8.09 -24.20
N ILE A 375 -24.04 -9.24 -24.85
CA ILE A 375 -23.43 -10.44 -24.25
C ILE A 375 -22.01 -10.17 -23.79
N PHE A 376 -21.13 -9.65 -24.65
CA PHE A 376 -19.72 -9.51 -24.27
C PHE A 376 -19.49 -8.42 -23.23
N LYS A 377 -20.39 -7.43 -23.17
CA LYS A 377 -20.34 -6.37 -22.17
C LYS A 377 -20.94 -6.75 -20.83
N THR A 378 -21.81 -7.75 -20.76
CA THR A 378 -22.57 -8.03 -19.52
C THR A 378 -22.52 -9.48 -19.05
N TYR A 379 -22.18 -10.42 -19.93
CA TYR A 379 -22.42 -11.86 -19.74
C TYR A 379 -23.88 -12.23 -19.48
N LEU A 380 -24.83 -11.31 -19.69
CA LEU A 380 -26.25 -11.64 -19.66
C LEU A 380 -26.52 -12.63 -20.78
N VAL A 381 -26.87 -13.84 -20.38
CA VAL A 381 -27.18 -14.92 -21.31
C VAL A 381 -28.60 -14.72 -21.79
N GLU A 382 -28.77 -14.78 -23.11
CA GLU A 382 -29.96 -14.93 -23.95
C GLU A 382 -31.33 -15.19 -23.34
N LYS A 383 -31.47 -16.04 -22.31
CA LYS A 383 -32.77 -16.26 -21.65
C LYS A 383 -33.33 -14.99 -21.01
N VAL A 384 -32.48 -13.98 -20.84
CA VAL A 384 -32.77 -12.72 -20.19
C VAL A 384 -33.05 -11.60 -21.20
N ILE A 385 -32.58 -11.72 -22.45
CA ILE A 385 -32.62 -10.63 -23.44
C ILE A 385 -33.32 -11.08 -24.71
N VAL A 386 -34.40 -10.39 -25.07
CA VAL A 386 -35.12 -10.55 -26.33
C VAL A 386 -34.83 -9.35 -27.23
N ILE A 387 -34.36 -9.62 -28.45
CA ILE A 387 -34.05 -8.60 -29.45
C ILE A 387 -35.01 -8.75 -30.64
N GLU A 388 -35.86 -7.75 -30.81
CA GLU A 388 -36.83 -7.67 -31.89
C GLU A 388 -36.34 -6.68 -32.94
N GLU A 389 -36.61 -6.98 -34.22
CA GLU A 389 -36.22 -6.13 -35.34
C GLU A 389 -37.46 -5.70 -36.13
N SER A 390 -37.47 -4.44 -36.56
CA SER A 390 -38.51 -3.93 -37.44
C SER A 390 -37.94 -2.88 -38.39
N LYS A 391 -38.59 -2.71 -39.54
CA LYS A 391 -38.22 -1.71 -40.55
C LYS A 391 -39.38 -0.74 -40.73
N ILE A 392 -39.07 0.56 -40.69
CA ILE A 392 -40.03 1.63 -40.93
C ILE A 392 -39.52 2.46 -42.12
N GLU A 393 -40.38 2.73 -43.09
CA GLU A 393 -40.06 3.58 -44.23
C GLU A 393 -40.81 4.91 -44.12
N PHE A 394 -40.07 6.01 -44.20
CA PHE A 394 -40.57 7.37 -44.20
C PHE A 394 -40.48 7.98 -45.60
N ALA A 395 -40.99 9.19 -45.78
CA ALA A 395 -41.04 9.85 -47.09
C ALA A 395 -39.65 10.13 -47.70
N ASP A 396 -38.62 10.33 -46.86
CA ASP A 396 -37.27 10.70 -47.25
C ASP A 396 -36.17 9.77 -46.68
N LYS A 397 -36.52 8.87 -45.75
CA LYS A 397 -35.58 8.05 -44.97
C LYS A 397 -36.14 6.66 -44.65
N LYS A 398 -35.26 5.72 -44.31
CA LYS A 398 -35.60 4.41 -43.75
C LYS A 398 -35.05 4.29 -42.34
N ALA A 399 -35.77 3.61 -41.46
CA ALA A 399 -35.33 3.33 -40.10
C ALA A 399 -35.28 1.82 -39.84
N PHE A 400 -34.12 1.37 -39.38
CA PHE A 400 -33.90 0.03 -38.86
C PHE A 400 -34.01 0.08 -37.34
N CYS A 401 -35.05 -0.53 -36.79
CA CYS A 401 -35.38 -0.44 -35.38
C CYS A 401 -35.07 -1.76 -34.68
N ILE A 402 -34.38 -1.67 -33.55
CA ILE A 402 -34.05 -2.80 -32.68
C ILE A 402 -34.59 -2.50 -31.29
N ALA A 403 -35.48 -3.35 -30.80
CA ALA A 403 -35.97 -3.28 -29.43
C ALA A 403 -35.24 -4.32 -28.57
N ILE A 404 -34.66 -3.88 -27.45
CA ILE A 404 -34.01 -4.73 -26.47
C ILE A 404 -34.90 -4.81 -25.23
N ASN A 405 -35.51 -5.98 -25.04
CA ASN A 405 -36.37 -6.28 -23.89
C ASN A 405 -35.62 -7.21 -22.94
N THR A 406 -35.44 -6.78 -21.68
CA THR A 406 -34.75 -7.56 -20.65
C THR A 406 -35.35 -7.30 -19.27
N GLU A 407 -35.43 -8.35 -18.45
CA GLU A 407 -35.83 -8.25 -17.05
C GLU A 407 -34.65 -7.85 -16.13
N GLU A 408 -33.41 -7.97 -16.62
CA GLU A 408 -32.18 -7.61 -15.90
C GLU A 408 -31.60 -6.28 -16.40
N LEU A 409 -30.90 -5.59 -15.49
CA LEU A 409 -30.23 -4.33 -15.79
C LEU A 409 -29.01 -4.54 -16.70
N ILE A 410 -28.99 -3.84 -17.84
CA ILE A 410 -27.86 -3.84 -18.79
C ILE A 410 -26.75 -2.92 -18.26
N SER A 411 -25.93 -3.43 -17.34
CA SER A 411 -24.72 -2.75 -16.87
C SER A 411 -23.57 -2.97 -17.85
N LEU A 412 -23.45 -2.12 -18.88
CA LEU A 412 -22.36 -2.21 -19.85
C LEU A 412 -20.99 -2.05 -19.19
N ASN A 413 -20.10 -3.03 -19.39
CA ASN A 413 -18.79 -3.00 -18.76
C ASN A 413 -17.85 -1.93 -19.35
N GLU A 414 -17.22 -1.18 -18.46
CA GLU A 414 -16.27 -0.10 -18.73
C GLU A 414 -15.06 -0.13 -17.80
N ASP A 415 -13.98 0.57 -18.17
CA ASP A 415 -12.79 0.67 -17.33
C ASP A 415 -13.11 1.60 -16.14
N LYS A 416 -13.04 1.08 -14.90
CA LYS A 416 -13.28 1.87 -13.67
C LYS A 416 -12.14 2.83 -13.31
N PHE A 417 -10.93 2.52 -13.78
CA PHE A 417 -9.68 3.26 -13.57
C PHE A 417 -8.88 3.27 -14.87
#